data_AF-X1PSL2-F1
#
_entry.id   AF-X1PSL2-F1
#
_cell.length_a   1.000
_cell.length_b   1.000
_cell.length_c   1.000
_cell.angle_alpha   90.00
_cell.angle_beta   90.00
_cell.angle_gamma   90.00
#
_symmetry.space_group_name_H-M   'P 1'
#
loop_
_entity.id
_entity.type
_entity.pdbx_description
1 polymer ?
#
loop_
_entity_poly.entity_id
_entity_poly.type
_entity_poly.pdbx_seq_one_letter_code
_entity_poly.pdbx_strand_id
1 'polypeptide(L)' 'MVSYDFDPDRVRSILRPDLEACKNCLVDITLKDVETVQRDPNRVRQWVIITREVIDEILG' A
#
# COMPACT_ATOMS: atom_id res chain seq x y z
N MET A 1 0.39 10.65 7.08
CA MET A 1 -0.59 9.83 7.83
C MET A 1 0.22 8.90 8.74
N VAL A 2 -0.15 8.75 10.01
CA VAL A 2 0.42 7.73 10.90
C VAL A 2 -0.56 6.57 10.91
N SER A 3 -0.12 5.38 10.51
CA SER A 3 -0.96 4.18 10.50
C SER A 3 -0.67 3.37 11.75
N TYR A 4 -1.73 2.97 12.45
CA TYR A 4 -1.66 1.97 13.50
C TYR A 4 -2.35 0.72 12.97
N ASP A 5 -1.76 -0.44 13.27
CA ASP A 5 -2.21 -1.76 12.80
C ASP A 5 -2.07 -2.01 11.28
N PHE A 6 -2.28 -3.26 10.87
CA PHE A 6 -2.27 -3.70 9.47
C PHE A 6 -3.63 -4.24 9.08
N ASP A 7 -4.37 -3.44 8.31
CA ASP A 7 -5.66 -3.81 7.74
C ASP A 7 -5.56 -3.82 6.20
N PRO A 8 -5.59 -5.01 5.57
CA PRO A 8 -5.54 -5.17 4.12
C PRO A 8 -6.59 -4.36 3.35
N ASP A 9 -7.81 -4.26 3.86
CA ASP A 9 -8.90 -3.57 3.17
C ASP A 9 -8.72 -2.07 3.25
N ARG A 10 -8.22 -1.59 4.39
CA ARG A 10 -7.81 -0.19 4.53
C ARG A 10 -6.70 0.15 3.55
N VAL A 11 -5.67 -0.69 3.40
CA VAL A 11 -4.60 -0.48 2.41
C VAL A 11 -5.17 -0.32 1.00
N ARG A 12 -6.07 -1.22 0.59
CA ARG A 12 -6.73 -1.15 -0.73
C ARG A 12 -7.54 0.13 -0.90
N SER A 13 -8.33 0.50 0.11
CA SER A 13 -9.18 1.69 0.06
C SER A 13 -8.42 3.00 -0.08
N ILE A 14 -7.18 3.05 0.44
CA ILE A 14 -6.28 4.21 0.29
C ILE A 14 -5.62 4.17 -1.10
N LEU A 15 -5.04 3.03 -1.49
CA LEU A 15 -4.26 2.93 -2.72
C LEU A 15 -5.08 3.14 -3.99
N ARG A 16 -6.32 2.64 -4.06
CA ARG A 16 -7.16 2.76 -5.27
C ARG A 16 -7.35 4.21 -5.74
N PRO A 17 -7.93 5.11 -4.93
CA PRO A 17 -8.12 6.50 -5.36
C PRO A 17 -6.79 7.23 -5.60
N ASP A 18 -5.75 6.94 -4.81
CA ASP A 18 -4.43 7.56 -4.99
C ASP A 18 -3.81 7.18 -6.34
N LEU A 19 -3.84 5.89 -6.70
CA LEU A 19 -3.30 5.41 -7.98
C LEU A 19 -4.14 5.84 -9.18
N GLU A 20 -5.47 5.87 -9.02
CA GLU A 20 -6.37 6.44 -10.04
C GLU A 20 -6.03 7.91 -10.34
N ALA A 21 -5.79 8.71 -9.31
CA ALA A 21 -5.36 10.10 -9.47
C ALA A 21 -3.96 10.23 -10.10
N CYS A 22 -3.14 9.17 -10.06
CA CYS A 22 -1.80 9.16 -10.61
C CYS A 22 -1.71 8.54 -12.03
N LYS A 23 -2.84 8.23 -12.69
CA LYS A 23 -2.82 7.73 -14.06
C LYS A 23 -2.04 8.67 -15.00
N ASN A 24 -1.24 8.06 -15.89
CA ASN A 24 -0.31 8.74 -16.80
C ASN A 24 0.91 9.40 -16.14
N CYS A 25 1.16 9.15 -14.85
CA CYS A 25 2.39 9.56 -14.16
C CYS A 25 3.38 8.40 -14.03
N LEU A 26 4.66 8.73 -13.80
CA LEU A 26 5.64 7.80 -13.26
C LEU A 26 5.55 7.87 -11.73
N VAL A 27 5.05 6.81 -11.10
CA VAL A 27 4.73 6.77 -9.67
C VAL A 27 5.74 5.91 -8.91
N ASP A 28 6.32 6.44 -7.83
CA ASP A 28 7.05 5.67 -6.82
C ASP A 28 6.23 5.60 -5.53
N ILE A 29 6.21 4.42 -4.90
CA ILE A 29 5.56 4.23 -3.61
C ILE A 29 6.60 3.72 -2.62
N THR A 30 6.85 4.52 -1.58
CA THR A 30 7.76 4.16 -0.49
C THR A 30 6.96 3.96 0.81
N LEU A 31 7.02 2.74 1.39
CA LEU A 31 6.47 2.47 2.71
C LEU A 31 7.43 2.99 3.79
N LYS A 32 7.09 4.11 4.42
CA LYS A 32 7.81 4.62 5.58
C LYS A 32 7.22 4.03 6.86
N ASP A 33 7.90 3.03 7.41
CA ASP A 33 7.58 2.52 8.74
C ASP A 33 7.97 3.55 9.80
N VAL A 34 7.02 3.88 10.69
CA VAL A 34 7.21 4.83 11.80
C VAL A 34 6.99 4.18 13.16
N GLU A 35 6.34 3.02 13.23
CA GLU A 35 6.13 2.26 14.45
C GLU A 35 6.06 0.77 14.10
N THR A 36 6.93 -0.01 14.75
CA THR A 36 7.13 -1.46 14.61
C THR A 36 5.95 -2.20 13.97
N VAL A 37 6.24 -3.08 13.00
CA VAL A 37 5.37 -4.11 12.38
C VAL A 37 4.69 -5.09 13.39
N GLN A 38 4.53 -4.71 14.65
CA GLN A 38 3.97 -5.48 15.76
C GLN A 38 4.67 -6.82 15.97
N ARG A 39 5.99 -6.84 15.79
CA ARG A 39 6.84 -8.05 15.80
C ARG A 39 6.50 -9.07 14.71
N ASP A 40 5.69 -8.70 13.72
CA ASP A 40 5.33 -9.53 12.58
C ASP A 40 5.91 -8.98 11.26
N PRO A 41 7.10 -9.43 10.85
CA PRO A 41 7.73 -8.98 9.61
C PRO A 41 6.95 -9.40 8.35
N ASN A 42 6.00 -10.34 8.43
CA ASN A 42 5.22 -10.75 7.26
C ASN A 42 4.25 -9.67 6.79
N ARG A 43 3.86 -8.73 7.67
CA ARG A 43 2.97 -7.62 7.32
C ARG A 43 3.53 -6.76 6.18
N VAL A 44 4.85 -6.54 6.16
CA VAL A 44 5.50 -5.80 5.05
C VAL A 44 5.36 -6.56 3.74
N ARG A 45 5.56 -7.88 3.75
CA ARG A 45 5.40 -8.72 2.56
C ARG A 45 3.96 -8.71 2.07
N GLN A 46 3.00 -8.84 2.99
CA GLN A 46 1.58 -8.79 2.67
C GLN A 46 1.20 -7.41 2.11
N TRP A 47 1.70 -6.33 2.69
CA TRP A 47 1.50 -4.98 2.16
C TRP A 47 2.02 -4.87 0.72
N VAL A 48 3.23 -5.36 0.44
CA VAL A 48 3.80 -5.35 -0.93
C VAL A 48 2.92 -6.13 -1.90
N ILE A 49 2.43 -7.31 -1.51
CA ILE A 49 1.53 -8.12 -2.35
C ILE A 49 0.26 -7.33 -2.68
N ILE A 50 -0.42 -6.79 -1.68
CA ILE A 50 -1.65 -6.01 -1.86
C ILE A 50 -1.39 -4.78 -2.73
N THR A 51 -0.29 -4.06 -2.50
CA THR A 51 0.07 -2.89 -3.28
C THR A 51 0.23 -3.25 -4.76
N ARG A 52 0.89 -4.37 -5.08
CA ARG A 52 1.04 -4.83 -6.46
C ARG A 52 -0.30 -5.26 -7.09
N GLU A 53 -1.15 -5.97 -6.34
CA GLU A 53 -2.50 -6.32 -6.81
C GLU A 53 -3.30 -5.08 -7.22
N VAL A 54 -3.26 -4.01 -6.40
CA VAL A 54 -3.98 -2.76 -6.73
C VAL A 54 -3.31 -2.02 -7.89
N ILE A 55 -1.98 -2.02 -7.99
CA ILE A 55 -1.28 -1.44 -9.15
C ILE A 55 -1.71 -2.15 -10.43
N ASP A 56 -1.72 -3.49 -10.45
CA ASP A 56 -2.12 -4.27 -11.61
C ASP A 56 -3.62 -4.06 -11.95
N GLU A 57 -4.49 -3.87 -10.95
CA GLU A 57 -5.93 -3.54 -11.15
C GLU A 57 -6.14 -2.19 -11.86
N ILE A 58 -5.29 -1.20 -11.58
CA ILE A 58 -5.51 0.20 -11.98
C ILE A 58 -4.64 0.65 -13.17
N LEU A 59 -3.41 0.13 -13.25
CA LEU A 59 -2.38 0.55 -14.20
C LEU A 59 -1.90 -0.57 -15.16
N GLY A 60 -2.30 -1.82 -14.91
CA GLY A 60 -2.07 -2.95 -15.82
C GLY A 60 -3.01 -2.94 -17.01
#